data_AF-A0A858QW35-F1
#
_entry.id   AF-A0A858QW35-F1
#
_cell.length_a   1.000
_cell.length_b   1.000
_cell.length_c   1.000
_cell.angle_alpha   90.00
_cell.angle_beta   90.00
_cell.angle_gamma   90.00
#
_symmetry.space_group_name_H-M   'P 1'
#
loop_
_entity.id
_entity.type
_entity.pdbx_description
1 polymer ?
#
loop_
_entity_poly.entity_id
_entity_poly.type
_entity_poly.pdbx_seq_one_letter_code
_entity_poly.pdbx_strand_id
1 'polypeptide(L)'
;MLRISLILISLLMVGCSSLGTQLTQQKMAEIQLPLTTLDDGVKFTWGIDPTTRGEVTLVRTFAKDGQVCRLVEEQEMINGKQGKAVSTYCMHDGEWK
;
A
#
# COMPACT_ATOMS: atom_id res chain seq x y z
N MET A 1 50.00 26.22 6.86
CA MET A 1 48.65 26.40 7.44
C MET A 1 47.64 26.57 6.30
N LEU A 2 46.82 25.57 6.03
CA LEU A 2 45.51 25.71 5.36
C LEU A 2 44.73 24.41 5.57
N ARG A 3 43.86 24.37 6.59
CA ARG A 3 42.94 23.24 6.83
C ARG A 3 41.61 23.60 6.19
N ILE A 4 41.35 23.06 4.99
CA ILE A 4 40.05 23.14 4.34
C ILE A 4 39.12 22.18 5.09
N SER A 5 38.21 22.74 5.88
CA SER A 5 37.18 21.98 6.61
C SER A 5 36.13 21.50 5.62
N LEU A 6 36.22 20.23 5.24
CA LEU A 6 35.23 19.47 4.47
C LEU A 6 34.17 18.89 5.41
N ILE A 7 33.38 19.72 6.09
CA ILE A 7 32.21 19.22 6.85
C ILE A 7 31.11 20.28 6.84
N LEU A 8 30.38 20.43 5.73
CA LEU A 8 29.15 21.24 5.74
C LEU A 8 28.23 21.02 4.53
N ILE A 9 28.08 19.80 4.01
CA ILE A 9 27.02 19.51 3.03
C ILE A 9 26.52 18.06 3.23
N SER A 10 25.72 17.82 4.28
CA SER A 10 25.02 16.54 4.46
C SER A 10 23.63 16.70 5.10
N LEU A 11 23.10 17.93 5.12
CA LEU A 11 21.76 18.24 5.60
C LEU A 11 20.93 18.64 4.38
N LEU A 12 20.31 17.68 3.70
CA LEU A 12 19.14 17.88 2.81
C LEU A 12 18.76 16.58 2.05
N MET A 13 18.54 15.46 2.75
CA MET A 13 17.99 14.25 2.11
C MET A 13 17.09 13.44 3.07
N VAL A 14 16.17 14.10 3.81
CA VAL A 14 15.09 13.39 4.53
C VAL A 14 13.81 14.20 4.44
N GLY A 15 12.96 13.91 3.46
CA GLY A 15 11.74 14.69 3.28
C GLY A 15 10.86 14.28 2.11
N CYS A 16 10.65 12.97 1.88
CA CYS A 16 9.64 12.52 0.91
C CYS A 16 9.01 11.16 1.27
N SER A 17 9.08 10.73 2.53
CA SER A 17 8.74 9.35 2.94
C SER A 17 7.56 9.23 3.91
N SER A 18 7.05 10.34 4.47
CA SER A 18 5.97 10.28 5.46
C SER A 18 4.56 10.19 4.85
N LEU A 19 4.34 10.87 3.72
CA LEU A 19 3.00 10.93 3.12
C LEU A 19 2.60 9.59 2.49
N GLY A 20 3.55 8.92 1.83
CA GLY A 20 3.32 7.62 1.21
C GLY A 20 3.06 6.52 2.24
N THR A 21 3.82 6.50 3.34
CA THR A 21 3.64 5.50 4.41
C THR A 21 2.32 5.67 5.15
N GLN A 22 1.89 6.91 5.42
CA GLN A 22 0.59 7.17 6.05
C GLN A 22 -0.57 6.71 5.16
N LEU A 23 -0.52 7.04 3.87
CA LEU A 23 -1.55 6.62 2.91
C LEU A 23 -1.64 5.09 2.81
N THR A 24 -0.50 4.40 2.71
CA THR A 24 -0.46 2.94 2.69
C THR A 24 -1.07 2.35 3.96
N GLN A 25 -0.73 2.88 5.15
CA GLN A 25 -1.31 2.41 6.41
C GLN A 25 -2.83 2.58 6.46
N GLN A 26 -3.34 3.74 6.03
CA GLN A 26 -4.77 4.00 5.99
C GLN A 26 -5.48 3.07 5.00
N LYS A 27 -4.95 2.89 3.79
CA LYS A 27 -5.48 1.91 2.84
C LYS A 27 -5.50 0.51 3.43
N MET A 28 -4.40 0.07 4.07
CA MET A 28 -4.34 -1.26 4.68
C MET A 28 -5.44 -1.46 5.73
N ALA A 29 -5.72 -0.46 6.56
CA ALA A 29 -6.80 -0.52 7.54
C ALA A 29 -8.18 -0.70 6.88
N GLU A 30 -8.45 0.00 5.77
CA GLU A 30 -9.71 -0.10 5.03
C GLU A 30 -9.90 -1.47 4.36
N ILE A 31 -8.82 -2.10 3.89
CA ILE A 31 -8.91 -3.35 3.11
C ILE A 31 -8.75 -4.63 3.95
N GLN A 32 -8.32 -4.56 5.21
CA GLN A 32 -8.12 -5.74 6.08
C GLN A 32 -9.36 -6.65 6.15
N LEU A 33 -10.51 -6.04 6.49
CA LEU A 33 -11.75 -6.79 6.66
C LEU A 33 -12.22 -7.41 5.33
N PRO A 34 -12.33 -6.65 4.22
CA PRO A 34 -12.61 -7.22 2.89
C PRO A 34 -11.70 -8.37 2.49
N LEU A 35 -10.38 -8.24 2.71
CA LEU A 35 -9.40 -9.29 2.42
C LEU A 35 -9.63 -10.57 3.25
N THR A 36 -10.30 -10.46 4.39
CA THR A 36 -10.60 -11.61 5.27
C THR A 36 -11.95 -12.23 4.98
N THR A 37 -12.96 -11.42 4.64
CA THR A 37 -14.37 -11.86 4.62
C THR A 37 -14.94 -12.13 3.23
N LEU A 38 -14.35 -11.56 2.18
CA LEU A 38 -14.88 -11.68 0.82
C LEU A 38 -14.23 -12.85 0.08
N ASP A 39 -14.98 -13.45 -0.84
CA ASP A 39 -14.50 -14.54 -1.69
C ASP A 39 -13.74 -14.03 -2.92
N ASP A 40 -13.01 -14.94 -3.57
CA ASP A 40 -12.39 -14.67 -4.86
C ASP A 40 -13.46 -14.32 -5.92
N GLY A 41 -13.12 -13.43 -6.85
CA GLY A 41 -13.99 -12.86 -7.87
C GLY A 41 -14.82 -11.66 -7.40
N VAL A 42 -14.86 -11.38 -6.10
CA VAL A 42 -15.64 -10.26 -5.54
C VAL A 42 -14.89 -8.94 -5.71
N LYS A 43 -15.67 -7.91 -6.05
CA LYS A 43 -15.23 -6.51 -6.09
C LYS A 43 -15.64 -5.79 -4.82
N PHE A 44 -14.76 -4.94 -4.29
CA PHE A 44 -15.10 -4.01 -3.22
C PHE A 44 -14.43 -2.65 -3.46
N THR A 45 -14.85 -1.64 -2.71
CA THR A 45 -14.26 -0.30 -2.77
C THR A 45 -13.70 0.09 -1.41
N TRP A 46 -12.61 0.85 -1.43
CA TRP A 46 -12.02 1.48 -0.25
C TRP A 46 -11.90 2.99 -0.50
N GLY A 47 -11.87 3.79 0.56
CA GLY A 47 -11.70 5.23 0.41
C GLY A 47 -11.39 5.94 1.73
N ILE A 48 -10.49 6.90 1.66
CA ILE A 48 -10.09 7.76 2.78
C ILE A 48 -10.77 9.13 2.65
N ASP A 49 -10.83 9.65 1.42
CA ASP A 49 -11.46 10.93 1.06
C ASP A 49 -11.94 10.89 -0.41
N PRO A 50 -12.69 11.90 -0.90
CA PRO A 50 -13.22 11.90 -2.27
C PRO A 50 -12.18 11.81 -3.40
N THR A 51 -10.92 12.19 -3.11
CA THR A 51 -9.80 12.20 -4.04
C THR A 51 -8.83 11.02 -3.84
N THR A 52 -9.04 10.23 -2.80
CA THR A 52 -8.19 9.11 -2.38
C THR A 52 -9.05 7.88 -2.08
N ARG A 53 -9.27 7.06 -3.11
CA ARG A 53 -10.17 5.89 -3.10
C ARG A 53 -9.81 4.89 -4.20
N GLY A 54 -10.30 3.65 -4.10
CA GLY A 54 -10.08 2.64 -5.13
C GLY A 54 -11.14 1.55 -5.17
N GLU A 55 -11.22 0.88 -6.32
CA GLU A 55 -11.92 -0.41 -6.49
C GLU A 55 -10.89 -1.53 -6.51
N VAL A 56 -11.18 -2.62 -5.80
CA VAL A 56 -10.32 -3.80 -5.68
C VAL A 56 -11.04 -5.06 -6.15
N THR A 57 -10.40 -5.68 -7.13
CA THR A 57 -10.43 -7.04 -7.67
C THR A 57 -9.90 -8.17 -6.77
N LEU A 58 -10.66 -8.95 -6.00
CA LEU A 58 -10.06 -10.18 -5.41
C LEU A 58 -9.92 -11.23 -6.52
N VAL A 59 -8.72 -11.41 -7.09
CA VAL A 59 -8.55 -12.29 -8.26
C VAL A 59 -8.49 -13.75 -7.83
N ARG A 60 -7.60 -14.07 -6.88
CA ARG A 60 -7.42 -15.43 -6.37
C ARG A 60 -6.73 -15.48 -5.01
N THR A 61 -7.10 -16.47 -4.21
CA THR A 61 -6.44 -16.87 -2.98
C THR A 61 -5.53 -18.08 -3.26
N PHE A 62 -4.31 -18.07 -2.74
CA PHE A 62 -3.34 -19.16 -2.93
C PHE A 62 -2.38 -19.26 -1.73
N ALA A 63 -1.79 -20.44 -1.53
CA ALA A 63 -0.75 -20.64 -0.54
C ALA A 63 0.65 -20.36 -1.14
N LYS A 64 1.51 -19.66 -0.42
CA LYS A 64 2.91 -19.42 -0.76
C LYS A 64 3.75 -19.41 0.51
N ASP A 65 4.83 -20.19 0.54
CA ASP A 65 5.78 -20.24 1.67
C ASP A 65 5.11 -20.48 3.04
N GLY A 66 4.04 -21.29 3.06
CA GLY A 66 3.26 -21.58 4.28
C GLY A 66 2.27 -20.49 4.70
N GLN A 67 2.14 -19.41 3.91
CA GLN A 67 1.22 -18.30 4.15
C GLN A 67 0.07 -18.32 3.14
N VAL A 68 -1.09 -17.82 3.56
CA VAL A 68 -2.22 -17.59 2.66
C VAL A 68 -2.05 -16.20 2.05
N CYS A 69 -2.03 -16.12 0.72
CA CYS A 69 -1.89 -14.89 -0.03
C CYS A 69 -3.09 -14.67 -0.96
N ARG A 70 -3.39 -13.41 -1.25
CA ARG A 70 -4.43 -12.98 -2.16
C ARG A 70 -3.84 -12.08 -3.23
N LEU A 71 -4.03 -12.48 -4.49
CA LEU A 71 -3.73 -11.64 -5.64
C LEU A 71 -4.93 -10.73 -5.89
N VAL A 72 -4.66 -9.44 -6.04
CA VAL A 72 -5.69 -8.45 -6.33
C VAL A 72 -5.34 -7.57 -7.50
N GLU A 73 -6.37 -7.09 -8.18
CA GLU A 73 -6.30 -6.02 -9.18
C GLU A 73 -6.91 -4.75 -8.60
N GLU A 74 -6.27 -3.61 -8.78
CA GLU A 74 -6.65 -2.36 -8.15
C GLU A 74 -6.81 -1.28 -9.21
N GLN A 75 -7.90 -0.51 -9.12
CA GLN A 75 -8.07 0.73 -9.86
C GLN A 75 -8.30 1.86 -8.87
N GLU A 76 -7.36 2.79 -8.82
CA GLU A 76 -7.27 3.75 -7.71
C GLU A 76 -7.24 5.19 -8.23
N MET A 77 -7.72 6.09 -7.39
CA MET A 77 -7.55 7.53 -7.51
C MET A 77 -6.83 7.99 -6.25
N ILE A 78 -5.63 8.54 -6.38
CA ILE A 78 -4.84 9.05 -5.26
C ILE A 78 -4.55 10.53 -5.52
N ASN A 79 -5.03 11.41 -4.65
CA ASN A 79 -4.94 12.87 -4.82
C ASN A 79 -5.42 13.31 -6.23
N GLY A 80 -6.51 12.71 -6.71
CA GLY A 80 -7.11 13.02 -8.03
C GLY A 80 -6.40 12.38 -9.24
N LYS A 81 -5.30 11.65 -9.05
CA LYS A 81 -4.61 10.93 -10.13
C LYS A 81 -5.07 9.48 -10.19
N GLN A 82 -5.48 9.04 -11.37
CA GLN A 82 -5.89 7.65 -11.59
C GLN A 82 -4.68 6.74 -11.80
N GLY A 83 -4.75 5.53 -11.25
CA GLY A 83 -3.76 4.48 -11.38
C GLY A 83 -4.40 3.10 -11.45
N LYS A 84 -3.63 2.13 -11.94
CA LYS A 84 -3.98 0.72 -11.89
C LYS A 84 -2.78 -0.06 -11.37
N ALA A 85 -3.04 -1.05 -10.53
CA ALA A 85 -2.00 -1.91 -9.96
C ALA A 85 -2.49 -3.35 -9.87
N VAL A 86 -1.53 -4.27 -9.78
CA VAL A 86 -1.77 -5.65 -9.38
C VAL A 86 -0.90 -5.90 -8.16
N SER A 87 -1.51 -6.34 -7.08
CA SER A 87 -0.86 -6.46 -5.77
C SER A 87 -1.11 -7.83 -5.17
N THR A 88 -0.19 -8.30 -4.36
CA THR A 88 -0.38 -9.54 -3.59
C THR A 88 -0.28 -9.19 -2.11
N TYR A 89 -1.31 -9.55 -1.36
CA TYR A 89 -1.33 -9.40 0.10
C TYR A 89 -1.23 -10.78 0.74
N CYS A 90 -0.34 -10.95 1.70
CA CYS A 90 -0.15 -12.21 2.40
C CYS A 90 -0.55 -12.08 3.88
N MET A 91 -1.10 -13.14 4.45
CA MET A 91 -1.47 -13.19 5.86
C MET A 91 -0.23 -13.43 6.72
N HIS A 92 0.06 -12.48 7.60
CA HIS A 92 1.15 -12.51 8.58
C HIS A 92 0.58 -12.21 9.96
N ASP A 93 0.66 -13.18 10.87
CA ASP A 93 0.21 -13.05 12.26
C ASP A 93 -1.25 -12.55 12.41
N GLY A 94 -2.13 -12.98 11.50
CA GLY A 94 -3.55 -12.63 11.50
C GLY A 94 -3.88 -11.30 10.79
N GLU A 95 -2.89 -10.63 10.20
CA GLU A 95 -3.06 -9.41 9.42
C GLU A 95 -2.58 -9.60 7.97
N TRP A 96 -3.31 -9.06 7.01
CA TRP A 96 -2.87 -9.00 5.61
C TRP A 96 -1.81 -7.90 5.41
N LYS A 97 -0.72 -8.19 4.71
CA LYS A 97 0.37 -7.23 4.43
C LYS A 97 0.87 -7.34 2.99
#